data_AF-A0A2C1Z2D6-F1
#
_entry.id   AF-A0A2C1Z2D6-F1
#
_cell.length_a   1.000
_cell.length_b   1.000
_cell.length_c   1.000
_cell.angle_alpha   90.00
_cell.angle_beta   90.00
_cell.angle_gamma   90.00
#
_symmetry.space_group_name_H-M   'P 1'
#
loop_
_entity.id
_entity.type
_entity.pdbx_description
1 polymer ?
#
loop_
_entity_poly.entity_id
_entity_poly.type
_entity_poly.pdbx_seq_one_letter_code
_entity_poly.pdbx_strand_id
1 'polypeptide(L)'
;MEQPLAPFSVCNLAAVNLAEMADKESKTVDFEKLKQTVAVGVRMQDNVINATPYFLEENKKQALGERRVGLGVMGLHDLLIYCETEYGSPEGNELVDKVFEAIATTAYRTSVELATEKGSFPFLTGETPEETNRLRQAFINTGFMKKMPEDVRESILEKGIRNSHLLTVAPTGSTGTMVGVSTGLEPYFSFSYFRSGRLGKFIEVKADIVQEYLDQHPEADANNLPNWFVTAMELAPEAHADVQCVIQRWIDSSISKTVNAPKGYSVEQVEKVYERLYRGGAKGGTVYVDGSRDSQVLTLKAEENTNEQLSMFDEKPHQHVVLVDTISDLRSTDVTIGSEVGNTCPVCRKGKVKEIGGCNTCTNCNAQLKCGL
;
A
#
# COMPACT_ATOMS: atom_id res chain seq x y z
N MET A 1 -1.42 6.38 -1.98
CA MET A 1 -0.77 6.95 -0.78
C MET A 1 -1.36 6.25 0.44
N GLU A 2 -0.52 5.56 1.19
CA GLU A 2 -0.82 4.75 2.37
C GLU A 2 -1.16 5.60 3.60
N GLN A 3 -0.75 6.86 3.64
CA GLN A 3 -1.05 7.76 4.75
C GLN A 3 -1.37 9.18 4.30
N PRO A 4 -2.60 9.65 4.48
CA PRO A 4 -2.85 11.10 4.52
C PRO A 4 -2.27 11.65 5.83
N LEU A 5 -1.32 12.59 5.73
CA LEU A 5 -0.68 13.26 6.86
C LEU A 5 -1.11 14.73 6.90
N ALA A 6 -1.36 15.24 8.10
CA ALA A 6 -1.53 16.67 8.31
C ALA A 6 -0.15 17.36 8.27
N PRO A 7 -0.08 18.69 8.13
CA PRO A 7 1.18 19.43 8.19
C PRO A 7 2.00 19.05 9.43
N PHE A 8 3.29 18.79 9.22
CA PHE A 8 4.26 18.39 10.27
C PHE A 8 3.97 17.04 10.97
N SER A 9 2.91 16.32 10.59
CA SER A 9 2.67 14.97 11.12
C SER A 9 3.77 14.02 10.67
N VAL A 10 4.06 13.04 11.52
CA VAL A 10 5.14 12.08 11.32
C VAL A 10 4.54 10.69 11.42
N CYS A 11 5.13 9.71 10.74
CA CYS A 11 4.74 8.33 10.89
C CYS A 11 5.92 7.45 11.27
N ASN A 12 5.70 6.61 12.28
CA ASN A 12 6.56 5.48 12.59
C ASN A 12 5.95 4.23 11.98
N LEU A 13 6.62 3.66 10.98
CA LEU A 13 6.16 2.49 10.25
C LEU A 13 6.82 1.21 10.78
N ALA A 14 6.01 0.15 10.87
CA ALA A 14 6.46 -1.21 11.10
C ALA A 14 5.54 -2.16 10.33
N ALA A 15 5.98 -3.39 10.08
CA ALA A 15 5.17 -4.38 9.39
C ALA A 15 5.30 -5.75 10.04
N VAL A 16 4.16 -6.41 10.29
CA VAL A 16 4.11 -7.80 10.74
C VAL A 16 4.37 -8.71 9.56
N ASN A 17 5.28 -9.67 9.71
CA ASN A 17 5.45 -10.72 8.71
C ASN A 17 4.34 -11.78 8.87
N LEU A 18 3.35 -11.78 7.98
CA LEU A 18 2.23 -12.70 8.05
C LEU A 18 2.60 -14.13 7.66
N ALA A 19 3.67 -14.34 6.89
CA ALA A 19 4.18 -15.68 6.56
C ALA A 19 4.49 -16.48 7.84
N GLU A 20 5.01 -15.79 8.86
CA GLU A 20 5.36 -16.36 10.16
C GLU A 20 4.15 -16.61 11.08
N MET A 21 2.95 -16.22 10.64
CA MET A 21 1.71 -16.40 11.39
C MET A 21 0.91 -17.61 10.89
N ALA A 22 1.38 -18.31 9.86
CA ALA A 22 0.78 -19.57 9.43
C ALA A 22 1.36 -20.75 10.21
N ASP A 23 0.49 -21.64 10.66
CA ASP A 23 0.83 -23.00 11.01
C ASP A 23 0.82 -23.84 9.71
N LYS A 24 2.03 -24.24 9.28
CA LYS A 24 2.24 -24.96 8.02
C LYS A 24 1.79 -26.43 8.08
N GLU A 25 1.56 -26.99 9.27
CA GLU A 25 1.06 -28.36 9.43
C GLU A 25 -0.47 -28.37 9.39
N SER A 26 -1.11 -27.52 10.20
CA SER A 26 -2.57 -27.43 10.25
C SER A 26 -3.18 -26.59 9.12
N LYS A 27 -2.35 -25.87 8.36
CA LYS A 27 -2.76 -24.96 7.26
C LYS A 27 -3.70 -23.85 7.74
N THR A 28 -3.47 -23.35 8.96
CA THR A 28 -4.31 -22.31 9.59
C THR A 28 -3.47 -21.16 10.12
N VAL A 29 -4.11 -20.01 10.38
CA VAL A 29 -3.45 -18.87 11.02
C VAL A 29 -3.33 -19.07 12.53
N ASP A 30 -2.14 -18.89 13.08
CA ASP A 30 -1.90 -18.76 14.52
C ASP A 30 -2.28 -17.35 14.98
N PHE A 31 -3.57 -17.19 15.29
CA PHE A 31 -4.13 -15.92 15.74
C PHE A 31 -3.56 -15.45 17.09
N GLU A 32 -3.13 -16.35 17.97
CA GLU A 32 -2.56 -15.95 19.26
C GLU A 32 -1.17 -15.36 19.08
N LYS A 33 -0.32 -15.99 18.25
CA LYS A 33 0.98 -15.42 17.85
C LYS A 33 0.81 -14.09 17.12
N LEU A 34 -0.18 -13.96 16.24
CA LEU A 34 -0.50 -12.71 15.55
C LEU A 34 -0.85 -11.60 16.55
N LYS A 35 -1.77 -11.86 17.49
CA LYS A 35 -2.18 -10.87 18.50
C LYS A 35 -1.00 -10.42 19.35
N GLN A 36 -0.18 -11.37 19.83
CA GLN A 36 1.02 -11.05 20.61
C GLN A 36 2.00 -10.18 19.82
N THR A 37 2.25 -10.54 18.55
CA THR A 37 3.16 -9.79 17.67
C THR A 37 2.65 -8.37 17.42
N VAL A 38 1.36 -8.20 17.17
CA VAL A 38 0.71 -6.89 17.00
C VAL A 38 0.85 -6.04 18.26
N ALA A 39 0.58 -6.61 19.44
CA ALA A 39 0.67 -5.89 20.71
C ALA A 39 2.10 -5.39 20.98
N VAL A 40 3.10 -6.24 20.73
CA VAL A 40 4.52 -5.86 20.83
C VAL A 40 4.86 -4.77 19.81
N GLY A 41 4.40 -4.90 18.55
CA GLY A 41 4.62 -3.92 17.49
C GLY A 41 4.10 -2.53 17.85
N VAL A 42 2.86 -2.44 18.35
CA VAL A 42 2.25 -1.17 18.79
C VAL A 42 3.04 -0.54 19.93
N ARG A 43 3.40 -1.32 20.95
CA ARG A 43 4.21 -0.82 22.08
C ARG A 43 5.60 -0.35 21.63
N MET A 44 6.24 -1.08 20.71
CA MET A 44 7.53 -0.70 20.14
C MET A 44 7.42 0.64 19.39
N GLN A 45 6.41 0.80 18.53
CA GLN A 45 6.21 2.04 17.77
C GLN A 45 5.87 3.23 18.69
N ASP A 46 5.09 3.03 19.76
CA ASP A 46 4.84 4.08 20.77
C ASP A 46 6.13 4.56 21.45
N ASN A 47 7.07 3.64 21.71
CA ASN A 47 8.37 3.98 22.28
C ASN A 47 9.23 4.76 21.28
N VAL A 48 9.21 4.40 19.99
CA VAL A 48 9.95 5.08 18.92
C VAL A 48 9.58 6.57 18.87
N ILE A 49 8.31 6.94 19.06
CA ILE A 49 7.88 8.36 19.10
C ILE A 49 8.73 9.19 20.08
N ASN A 50 9.08 8.63 21.24
CA ASN A 50 9.84 9.35 22.27
C ASN A 50 11.36 9.28 22.00
N ALA A 51 11.83 8.22 21.35
CA ALA A 51 13.24 8.03 21.01
C ALA A 51 13.67 8.84 19.77
N THR A 52 12.72 9.17 18.89
CA THR A 52 12.99 9.90 17.65
C THR A 52 13.53 11.32 17.94
N PRO A 53 14.70 11.70 17.38
CA PRO A 53 15.16 13.08 17.40
C PRO A 53 14.36 13.90 16.39
N TYR A 54 13.68 14.95 16.87
CA TYR A 54 12.96 15.89 16.02
C TYR A 54 13.80 17.14 15.78
N PHE A 55 14.04 17.46 14.50
CA PHE A 55 14.85 18.62 14.11
C PHE A 55 14.04 19.92 14.00
N LEU A 56 12.73 19.80 13.77
CA LEU A 56 11.79 20.92 13.71
C LEU A 56 10.84 20.84 14.91
N GLU A 57 10.63 21.96 15.59
CA GLU A 57 9.80 22.01 16.80
C GLU A 57 8.32 21.76 16.47
N GLU A 58 7.84 22.19 15.30
CA GLU A 58 6.49 21.93 14.81
C GLU A 58 6.25 20.42 14.63
N ASN A 59 7.22 19.70 14.04
CA ASN A 59 7.15 18.25 13.92
C ASN A 59 7.15 17.57 15.29
N LYS A 60 7.99 18.04 16.21
CA LYS A 60 8.04 17.50 17.58
C LYS A 60 6.70 17.66 18.29
N LYS A 61 6.12 18.86 18.24
CA LYS A 61 4.81 19.16 18.84
C LYS A 61 3.72 18.28 18.23
N GLN A 62 3.71 18.14 16.90
CA GLN A 62 2.72 17.33 16.21
C GLN A 62 2.86 15.84 16.56
N ALA A 63 4.06 15.28 16.44
CA ALA A 63 4.31 13.86 16.70
C ALA A 63 4.03 13.45 18.16
N LEU A 64 4.45 14.26 19.13
CA LEU A 64 4.19 14.00 20.54
C LEU A 64 2.71 14.22 20.91
N GLY A 65 2.01 15.13 20.21
CA GLY A 65 0.61 15.45 20.45
C GLY A 65 -0.36 14.43 19.87
N GLU A 66 -0.11 13.94 18.65
CA GLU A 66 -0.98 12.97 17.96
C GLU A 66 -0.57 11.52 18.23
N ARG A 67 0.71 11.29 18.55
CA ARG A 67 1.30 9.97 18.78
C ARG A 67 0.96 8.93 17.71
N ARG A 68 0.95 9.34 16.45
CA ARG A 68 0.57 8.51 15.31
C ARG A 68 1.62 7.41 15.07
N VAL A 69 1.14 6.19 14.85
CA VAL A 69 1.95 5.05 14.39
C VAL A 69 1.27 4.43 13.17
N GLY A 70 1.99 3.55 12.48
CA GLY A 70 1.46 2.83 11.33
C GLY A 70 2.00 1.41 11.30
N LEU A 71 1.30 0.49 11.95
CA LEU A 71 1.54 -0.93 11.84
C LEU A 71 0.85 -1.48 10.60
N GLY A 72 1.64 -2.03 9.69
CA GLY A 72 1.18 -2.73 8.49
C GLY A 72 1.58 -4.19 8.51
N VAL A 73 1.64 -4.78 7.33
CA VAL A 73 2.00 -6.18 7.13
C VAL A 73 2.90 -6.36 5.92
N MET A 74 3.54 -7.51 5.84
CA MET A 74 4.16 -8.11 4.66
C MET A 74 3.84 -9.60 4.63
N GLY A 75 4.10 -10.28 3.51
CA GLY A 75 3.91 -11.73 3.38
C GLY A 75 2.45 -12.18 3.42
N LEU A 76 1.51 -11.33 2.98
CA LEU A 76 0.10 -11.72 2.94
C LEU A 76 -0.12 -12.93 2.00
N HIS A 77 0.56 -12.94 0.87
CA HIS A 77 0.38 -14.03 -0.09
C HIS A 77 0.99 -15.33 0.42
N ASP A 78 2.15 -15.27 1.07
CA ASP A 78 2.76 -16.40 1.78
C ASP A 78 1.80 -17.00 2.81
N LEU A 79 1.16 -16.17 3.64
CA LEU A 79 0.17 -16.64 4.61
C LEU A 79 -0.94 -17.44 3.93
N LEU A 80 -1.50 -16.91 2.82
CA LEU A 80 -2.57 -17.56 2.07
C LEU A 80 -2.08 -18.86 1.42
N ILE A 81 -0.87 -18.89 0.86
CA ILE A 81 -0.25 -20.11 0.30
C ILE A 81 -0.07 -21.18 1.38
N TYR A 82 0.47 -20.83 2.55
CA TYR A 82 0.64 -21.78 3.65
C TYR A 82 -0.69 -22.27 4.24
N CYS A 83 -1.76 -21.48 4.11
CA CYS A 83 -3.12 -21.88 4.46
C CYS A 83 -3.89 -22.48 3.27
N GLU A 84 -3.22 -22.79 2.15
CA GLU A 84 -3.80 -23.38 0.94
C GLU A 84 -5.06 -22.65 0.44
N THR A 85 -5.07 -21.32 0.56
CA THR A 85 -6.21 -20.47 0.25
C THR A 85 -5.87 -19.53 -0.91
N GLU A 86 -6.72 -19.49 -1.93
CA GLU A 86 -6.47 -18.67 -3.12
C GLU A 86 -6.64 -17.17 -2.84
N TYR A 87 -5.65 -16.36 -3.22
CA TYR A 87 -5.70 -14.91 -3.10
C TYR A 87 -6.88 -14.35 -3.91
N GLY A 88 -7.71 -13.51 -3.32
CA GLY A 88 -8.83 -12.88 -4.01
C GLY A 88 -10.06 -13.77 -4.25
N SER A 89 -10.01 -15.04 -3.88
CA SER A 89 -11.19 -15.92 -3.79
C SER A 89 -12.15 -15.46 -2.67
N PRO A 90 -13.44 -15.85 -2.70
CA PRO A 90 -14.36 -15.60 -1.59
C PRO A 90 -13.83 -16.12 -0.24
N GLU A 91 -13.29 -17.33 -0.21
CA GLU A 91 -12.73 -17.97 0.98
C GLU A 91 -11.47 -17.23 1.47
N GLY A 92 -10.61 -16.83 0.53
CA GLY A 92 -9.44 -15.99 0.81
C GLY A 92 -9.82 -14.64 1.41
N ASN A 93 -10.86 -14.00 0.88
CA ASN A 93 -11.37 -12.74 1.42
C ASN A 93 -11.92 -12.88 2.84
N GLU A 94 -12.56 -14.01 3.18
CA GLU A 94 -13.00 -14.28 4.56
C GLU A 94 -11.82 -14.48 5.51
N LEU A 95 -10.78 -15.19 5.07
CA LEU A 95 -9.57 -15.38 5.88
C LEU A 95 -8.83 -14.05 6.11
N VAL A 96 -8.66 -13.27 5.04
CA VAL A 96 -8.06 -11.92 5.10
C VAL A 96 -8.84 -11.02 6.03
N ASP A 97 -10.17 -11.05 5.98
CA ASP A 97 -11.03 -10.26 6.88
C ASP A 97 -10.75 -10.59 8.35
N LYS A 98 -10.72 -11.88 8.72
CA LYS A 98 -10.42 -12.33 10.10
C LYS A 98 -9.02 -11.95 10.55
N VAL A 99 -8.01 -12.08 9.68
CA VAL A 99 -6.62 -11.68 9.97
C VAL A 99 -6.55 -10.19 10.29
N PHE A 100 -7.16 -9.35 9.46
CA PHE A 100 -7.12 -7.91 9.65
C PHE A 100 -8.02 -7.42 10.79
N GLU A 101 -9.14 -8.09 11.07
CA GLU A 101 -9.92 -7.87 12.29
C GLU A 101 -9.07 -8.13 13.55
N ALA A 102 -8.36 -9.26 13.59
CA ALA A 102 -7.49 -9.60 14.72
C ALA A 102 -6.37 -8.57 14.91
N ILE A 103 -5.73 -8.12 13.82
CA ILE A 103 -4.73 -7.05 13.87
C ILE A 103 -5.35 -5.76 14.40
N ALA A 104 -6.48 -5.32 13.84
CA ALA A 104 -7.03 -4.02 14.14
C ALA A 104 -7.55 -3.93 15.58
N THR A 105 -8.33 -4.92 15.99
CA THR A 105 -8.90 -4.94 17.33
C THR A 105 -7.81 -5.10 18.40
N THR A 106 -6.76 -5.89 18.14
CA THR A 106 -5.63 -6.03 19.06
C THR A 106 -4.80 -4.76 19.16
N ALA A 107 -4.53 -4.10 18.04
CA ALA A 107 -3.79 -2.84 18.05
C ALA A 107 -4.50 -1.78 18.88
N TYR A 108 -5.81 -1.62 18.69
CA TYR A 108 -6.61 -0.65 19.45
C TYR A 108 -6.71 -1.00 20.93
N ARG A 109 -6.95 -2.28 21.28
CA ARG A 109 -6.94 -2.73 22.69
C ARG A 109 -5.59 -2.47 23.37
N THR A 110 -4.49 -2.80 22.68
CA THR A 110 -3.13 -2.52 23.18
C THR A 110 -2.90 -1.02 23.39
N SER A 111 -3.39 -0.17 22.48
CA SER A 111 -3.25 1.28 22.63
C SER A 111 -4.07 1.84 23.80
N VAL A 112 -5.21 1.23 24.12
CA VAL A 112 -5.99 1.56 25.34
C VAL A 112 -5.25 1.13 26.61
N GLU A 113 -4.64 -0.05 26.62
CA GLU A 113 -3.78 -0.50 27.73
C GLU A 113 -2.60 0.46 27.94
N LEU A 114 -1.94 0.88 26.86
CA LEU A 114 -0.89 1.89 26.92
C LEU A 114 -1.40 3.26 27.40
N ALA A 115 -2.65 3.61 27.11
CA ALA A 115 -3.25 4.83 27.64
C ALA A 115 -3.45 4.75 29.16
N THR A 116 -3.78 3.57 29.67
CA THR A 116 -3.90 3.31 31.11
C THR A 116 -2.53 3.41 31.79
N GLU A 117 -1.47 2.89 31.15
CA GLU A 117 -0.10 2.92 31.69
C GLU A 117 0.55 4.32 31.59
N LYS A 118 0.39 5.00 30.45
CA LYS A 118 1.20 6.18 30.08
C LYS A 118 0.38 7.44 29.80
N GLY A 119 -0.94 7.37 29.89
CA GLY A 119 -1.88 8.42 29.51
C GLY A 119 -2.29 8.38 28.03
N SER A 120 -3.48 8.92 27.73
CA SER A 120 -4.00 9.09 26.37
C SER A 120 -3.10 10.01 25.51
N PHE A 121 -3.20 9.96 24.19
CA PHE A 121 -2.49 10.95 23.35
C PHE A 121 -2.97 12.37 23.67
N PRO A 122 -2.07 13.38 23.72
CA PRO A 122 -2.42 14.72 24.17
C PRO A 122 -3.58 15.38 23.44
N PHE A 123 -3.71 15.22 22.12
CA PHE A 123 -4.82 15.83 21.36
C PHE A 123 -6.21 15.20 21.62
N LEU A 124 -6.31 14.13 22.42
CA LEU A 124 -7.59 13.60 22.91
C LEU A 124 -7.92 14.10 24.33
N THR A 125 -7.08 14.93 24.93
CA THR A 125 -7.24 15.43 26.30
C THR A 125 -7.53 16.92 26.27
N GLY A 126 -8.70 17.32 26.78
CA GLY A 126 -9.11 18.72 26.88
C GLY A 126 -8.62 19.38 28.18
N GLU A 127 -8.91 20.67 28.34
CA GLU A 127 -8.56 21.42 29.56
C GLU A 127 -9.42 20.99 30.76
N THR A 128 -10.65 20.52 30.49
CA THR A 128 -11.58 20.02 31.52
C THR A 128 -11.99 18.56 31.28
N PRO A 129 -12.51 17.86 32.31
CA PRO A 129 -13.07 16.53 32.15
C PRO A 129 -14.21 16.47 31.13
N GLU A 130 -15.07 17.48 31.08
CA GLU A 130 -16.19 17.58 30.14
C GLU A 130 -15.68 17.68 28.70
N GLU A 131 -14.64 18.49 28.47
CA GLU A 131 -14.03 18.60 27.15
C GLU A 131 -13.37 17.30 26.73
N THR A 132 -12.64 16.63 27.63
CA THR A 132 -12.03 15.32 27.37
C THR A 132 -13.08 14.28 26.99
N ASN A 133 -14.19 14.22 27.72
CA ASN A 133 -15.29 13.30 27.42
C ASN A 133 -15.92 13.60 26.05
N ARG A 134 -16.10 14.88 25.70
CA ARG A 134 -16.57 15.31 24.37
C ARG A 134 -15.61 14.86 23.26
N LEU A 135 -14.31 15.00 23.45
CA LEU A 135 -13.28 14.58 22.47
C LEU A 135 -13.29 13.06 22.27
N ARG A 136 -13.34 12.28 23.36
CA ARG A 136 -13.46 10.81 23.31
C ARG A 136 -14.74 10.38 22.59
N GLN A 137 -15.86 11.04 22.88
CA GLN A 137 -17.14 10.78 22.22
C GLN A 137 -17.07 11.08 20.72
N ALA A 138 -16.40 12.16 20.31
CA ALA A 138 -16.19 12.49 18.91
C ALA A 138 -15.29 11.44 18.22
N PHE A 139 -14.22 11.00 18.89
CA PHE A 139 -13.29 10.00 18.37
C PHE A 139 -13.97 8.67 18.05
N ILE A 140 -14.74 8.10 18.99
CA ILE A 140 -15.43 6.83 18.77
C ILE A 140 -16.57 6.91 17.73
N ASN A 141 -17.03 8.13 17.42
CA ASN A 141 -18.06 8.40 16.43
C ASN A 141 -17.50 8.72 15.02
N THR A 142 -16.18 8.65 14.85
CA THR A 142 -15.55 8.74 13.52
C THR A 142 -15.95 7.55 12.64
N GLY A 143 -15.85 7.72 11.31
CA GLY A 143 -16.32 6.71 10.35
C GLY A 143 -15.66 5.33 10.50
N PHE A 144 -14.38 5.29 10.84
CA PHE A 144 -13.67 4.04 11.13
C PHE A 144 -14.09 3.46 12.49
N MET A 145 -14.04 4.26 13.55
CA MET A 145 -14.32 3.78 14.91
C MET A 145 -15.76 3.32 15.13
N LYS A 146 -16.73 3.85 14.38
CA LYS A 146 -18.12 3.39 14.44
C LYS A 146 -18.29 1.89 14.11
N LYS A 147 -17.37 1.34 13.31
CA LYS A 147 -17.37 -0.07 12.89
C LYS A 147 -16.57 -0.97 13.83
N MET A 148 -15.80 -0.40 14.76
CA MET A 148 -15.05 -1.19 15.74
C MET A 148 -15.99 -1.85 16.75
N PRO A 149 -15.60 -3.01 17.32
CA PRO A 149 -16.34 -3.66 18.39
C PRO A 149 -16.67 -2.73 19.56
N GLU A 150 -17.81 -2.99 20.19
CA GLU A 150 -18.35 -2.16 21.28
C GLU A 150 -17.37 -2.07 22.46
N ASP A 151 -16.74 -3.18 22.84
CA ASP A 151 -15.77 -3.23 23.94
C ASP A 151 -14.58 -2.29 23.73
N VAL A 152 -14.10 -2.17 22.48
CA VAL A 152 -13.01 -1.26 22.12
C VAL A 152 -13.46 0.19 22.28
N ARG A 153 -14.66 0.52 21.78
CA ARG A 153 -15.21 1.87 21.85
C ARG A 153 -15.48 2.30 23.29
N GLU A 154 -16.06 1.44 24.10
CA GLU A 154 -16.33 1.70 25.52
C GLU A 154 -15.02 1.89 26.30
N SER A 155 -14.02 1.04 26.04
CA SER A 155 -12.73 1.17 26.71
C SER A 155 -12.02 2.49 26.36
N ILE A 156 -12.20 3.02 25.15
CA ILE A 156 -11.66 4.35 24.78
C ILE A 156 -12.41 5.48 25.48
N LEU A 157 -13.74 5.37 25.67
CA LEU A 157 -14.50 6.36 26.44
C LEU A 157 -14.01 6.40 27.90
N GLU A 158 -13.80 5.23 28.51
CA GLU A 158 -13.39 5.11 29.91
C GLU A 158 -11.92 5.51 30.11
N LYS A 159 -11.00 4.92 29.35
CA LYS A 159 -9.55 4.97 29.61
C LYS A 159 -8.78 5.88 28.65
N GLY A 160 -9.39 6.26 27.52
CA GLY A 160 -8.68 6.93 26.42
C GLY A 160 -7.86 5.96 25.57
N ILE A 161 -7.02 6.50 24.69
CA ILE A 161 -6.18 5.71 23.77
C ILE A 161 -4.83 6.39 23.57
N ARG A 162 -3.75 5.60 23.46
CA ARG A 162 -2.38 6.14 23.45
C ARG A 162 -1.97 6.76 22.12
N ASN A 163 -2.57 6.32 21.02
CA ASN A 163 -2.18 6.67 19.65
C ASN A 163 -3.41 7.15 18.87
N SER A 164 -3.29 8.25 18.12
CA SER A 164 -4.41 8.74 17.29
C SER A 164 -4.74 7.86 16.10
N HIS A 165 -3.72 7.19 15.54
CA HIS A 165 -3.80 6.26 14.42
C HIS A 165 -2.79 5.15 14.68
N LEU A 166 -3.15 3.95 14.25
CA LEU A 166 -2.41 2.73 14.54
C LEU A 166 -2.05 1.93 13.29
N LEU A 167 -2.87 1.99 12.23
CA LEU A 167 -2.84 0.97 11.18
C LEU A 167 -2.70 1.59 9.81
N THR A 168 -1.72 1.11 9.07
CA THR A 168 -1.43 1.56 7.71
C THR A 168 -0.78 0.42 6.96
N VAL A 169 -1.02 0.29 5.66
CA VAL A 169 -0.23 -0.67 4.88
C VAL A 169 0.65 0.08 3.90
N ALA A 170 1.91 0.25 4.29
CA ALA A 170 2.95 0.85 3.46
C ALA A 170 3.59 -0.21 2.54
N PRO A 171 4.25 0.21 1.44
CA PRO A 171 5.04 -0.71 0.63
C PRO A 171 6.18 -1.32 1.45
N THR A 172 6.32 -2.64 1.42
CA THR A 172 7.44 -3.35 2.07
C THR A 172 8.39 -3.94 1.04
N GLY A 173 8.64 -3.23 -0.07
CA GLY A 173 9.47 -3.73 -1.18
C GLY A 173 10.84 -4.21 -0.72
N SER A 174 11.62 -3.33 -0.08
CA SER A 174 12.96 -3.65 0.42
C SER A 174 12.95 -4.63 1.60
N THR A 175 12.06 -4.42 2.59
CA THR A 175 12.02 -5.21 3.82
C THR A 175 11.44 -6.61 3.60
N GLY A 176 10.39 -6.75 2.78
CA GLY A 176 9.82 -8.03 2.37
C GLY A 176 10.83 -8.86 1.58
N THR A 177 11.51 -8.25 0.60
CA THR A 177 12.60 -8.92 -0.14
C THR A 177 13.73 -9.35 0.80
N MET A 178 14.08 -8.52 1.78
CA MET A 178 15.16 -8.84 2.74
C MET A 178 14.84 -10.06 3.60
N VAL A 179 13.57 -10.28 3.97
CA VAL A 179 13.14 -11.42 4.77
C VAL A 179 12.57 -12.58 3.94
N GLY A 180 12.54 -12.46 2.60
CA GLY A 180 12.19 -13.54 1.68
C GLY A 180 10.69 -13.77 1.46
N VAL A 181 9.82 -12.79 1.73
CA VAL A 181 8.35 -12.94 1.63
C VAL A 181 7.73 -11.96 0.63
N SER A 182 6.45 -12.18 0.26
CA SER A 182 5.69 -11.26 -0.58
C SER A 182 5.62 -9.86 0.02
N THR A 183 5.60 -8.84 -0.83
CA THR A 183 5.71 -7.45 -0.36
C THR A 183 4.35 -6.86 -0.03
N GLY A 184 4.17 -6.39 1.21
CA GLY A 184 2.97 -5.72 1.67
C GLY A 184 1.77 -6.65 1.62
N LEU A 185 0.76 -6.24 0.86
CA LEU A 185 -0.42 -7.03 0.57
C LEU A 185 -0.33 -7.73 -0.78
N GLU A 186 0.75 -7.54 -1.53
CA GLU A 186 0.76 -7.93 -2.93
C GLU A 186 0.89 -9.45 -3.08
N PRO A 187 0.12 -10.06 -4.00
CA PRO A 187 0.45 -11.36 -4.52
C PRO A 187 1.81 -11.30 -5.24
N TYR A 188 2.44 -12.46 -5.41
CA TYR A 188 3.71 -12.54 -6.13
C TYR A 188 3.46 -12.09 -7.57
N PHE A 189 4.27 -11.14 -8.06
CA PHE A 189 4.20 -10.74 -9.47
C PHE A 189 4.55 -11.93 -10.38
N SER A 190 5.58 -12.66 -10.00
CA SER A 190 5.98 -13.96 -10.53
C SER A 190 6.79 -14.68 -9.47
N PHE A 191 6.73 -16.01 -9.47
CA PHE A 191 7.58 -16.85 -8.63
C PHE A 191 8.97 -17.11 -9.22
N SER A 192 9.17 -16.83 -10.51
CA SER A 192 10.49 -16.71 -11.13
C SER A 192 10.58 -15.42 -11.93
N TYR A 193 11.57 -14.58 -11.64
CA TYR A 193 11.80 -13.33 -12.36
C TYR A 193 13.28 -13.01 -12.49
N PHE A 194 13.63 -12.25 -13.53
CA PHE A 194 14.99 -11.78 -13.72
C PHE A 194 15.14 -10.39 -13.12
N ARG A 195 16.18 -10.20 -12.29
CA ARG A 195 16.52 -8.89 -11.73
C ARG A 195 17.78 -8.35 -12.37
N SER A 196 17.73 -7.11 -12.85
CA SER A 196 18.90 -6.39 -13.34
C SER A 196 19.70 -5.79 -12.17
N GLY A 197 20.98 -6.17 -12.05
CA GLY A 197 21.92 -5.59 -11.10
C GLY A 197 22.78 -4.47 -11.73
N ARG A 198 23.51 -3.72 -10.90
CA ARG A 198 24.46 -2.67 -11.36
C ARG A 198 25.54 -3.17 -12.34
N LEU A 199 25.75 -4.48 -12.41
CA LEU A 199 26.73 -5.14 -13.27
C LEU A 199 26.12 -5.68 -14.57
N GLY A 200 24.86 -5.36 -14.89
CA GLY A 200 24.17 -5.83 -16.10
C GLY A 200 23.85 -7.32 -16.13
N LYS A 201 24.14 -8.07 -15.05
CA LYS A 201 23.80 -9.49 -14.94
C LYS A 201 22.35 -9.66 -14.49
N PHE A 202 21.56 -10.31 -15.33
CA PHE A 202 20.23 -10.82 -14.98
C PHE A 202 20.41 -12.04 -14.08
N ILE A 203 20.04 -11.90 -12.81
CA ILE A 203 19.99 -13.03 -11.88
C ILE A 203 18.55 -13.52 -11.88
N GLU A 204 18.34 -14.80 -12.21
CA GLU A 204 17.05 -15.46 -11.99
C GLU A 204 16.84 -15.58 -10.48
N VAL A 205 15.76 -14.99 -10.00
CA VAL A 205 15.32 -15.09 -8.62
C VAL A 205 14.08 -15.96 -8.61
N LYS A 206 14.17 -17.09 -7.92
CA LYS A 206 13.04 -17.97 -7.63
C LYS A 206 12.56 -17.68 -6.22
N ALA A 207 11.25 -17.61 -6.02
CA ALA A 207 10.68 -17.46 -4.70
C ALA A 207 10.84 -18.76 -3.92
N ASP A 208 11.48 -18.68 -2.75
CA ASP A 208 11.82 -19.86 -1.92
C ASP A 208 10.58 -20.68 -1.54
N ILE A 209 9.42 -20.04 -1.38
CA ILE A 209 8.15 -20.69 -1.04
C ILE A 209 7.70 -21.75 -2.06
N VAL A 210 8.04 -21.59 -3.34
CA VAL A 210 7.74 -22.61 -4.36
C VAL A 210 8.64 -23.83 -4.18
N GLN A 211 9.94 -23.60 -3.94
CA GLN A 211 10.86 -24.71 -3.70
C GLN A 211 10.49 -25.46 -2.41
N GLU A 212 10.15 -24.72 -1.34
CA GLU A 212 9.67 -25.32 -0.08
C GLU A 212 8.45 -26.23 -0.32
N TYR A 213 7.49 -25.79 -1.12
CA TYR A 213 6.31 -26.57 -1.45
C TYR A 213 6.65 -27.84 -2.26
N LEU A 214 7.49 -27.72 -3.29
CA LEU A 214 7.91 -28.87 -4.11
C LEU A 214 8.72 -29.89 -3.32
N ASP A 215 9.55 -29.44 -2.38
CA ASP A 215 10.33 -30.33 -1.50
C ASP A 215 9.40 -31.12 -0.55
N GLN A 216 8.31 -30.51 -0.11
CA GLN A 216 7.30 -31.16 0.73
C GLN A 216 6.34 -32.04 -0.08
N HIS A 217 6.13 -31.76 -1.36
CA HIS A 217 5.17 -32.44 -2.25
C HIS A 217 5.87 -32.90 -3.53
N PRO A 218 6.67 -33.99 -3.47
CA PRO A 218 7.47 -34.47 -4.61
C PRO A 218 6.65 -34.88 -5.84
N GLU A 219 5.34 -35.09 -5.67
CA GLU A 219 4.38 -35.39 -6.73
C GLU A 219 3.87 -34.15 -7.48
N ALA A 220 4.10 -32.94 -6.95
CA ALA A 220 3.65 -31.71 -7.56
C ALA A 220 4.48 -31.35 -8.82
N ASP A 221 3.80 -30.83 -9.85
CA ASP A 221 4.46 -30.33 -11.04
C ASP A 221 4.81 -28.84 -10.87
N ALA A 222 6.09 -28.50 -10.99
CA ALA A 222 6.58 -27.13 -10.91
C ALA A 222 5.96 -26.19 -11.97
N ASN A 223 5.44 -26.74 -13.07
CA ASN A 223 4.76 -25.96 -14.12
C ASN A 223 3.24 -25.86 -13.90
N ASN A 224 2.69 -26.61 -12.94
CA ASN A 224 1.26 -26.65 -12.65
C ASN A 224 1.05 -26.67 -11.14
N LEU A 225 1.43 -25.56 -10.50
CA LEU A 225 1.22 -25.33 -9.08
C LEU A 225 -0.28 -25.19 -8.78
N PRO A 226 -0.71 -25.49 -7.54
CA PRO A 226 -2.09 -25.29 -7.11
C PRO A 226 -2.56 -23.83 -7.27
N ASN A 227 -3.87 -23.63 -7.29
CA ASN A 227 -4.51 -22.32 -7.45
C ASN A 227 -4.12 -21.29 -6.38
N TRP A 228 -3.71 -21.70 -5.18
CA TRP A 228 -3.22 -20.76 -4.17
C TRP A 228 -1.85 -20.14 -4.48
N PHE A 229 -1.13 -20.63 -5.49
CA PHE A 229 0.04 -19.97 -6.09
C PHE A 229 -0.34 -19.02 -7.23
N VAL A 230 -1.51 -18.37 -7.17
CA VAL A 230 -1.94 -17.43 -8.21
C VAL A 230 -1.03 -16.19 -8.24
N THR A 231 -0.56 -15.79 -9.41
CA THR A 231 0.26 -14.59 -9.55
C THR A 231 -0.58 -13.32 -9.72
N ALA A 232 0.04 -12.16 -9.51
CA ALA A 232 -0.62 -10.86 -9.66
C ALA A 232 -1.24 -10.65 -11.05
N MET A 233 -0.66 -11.24 -12.10
CA MET A 233 -1.11 -11.10 -13.49
C MET A 233 -2.20 -12.09 -13.88
N GLU A 234 -2.32 -13.21 -13.16
CA GLU A 234 -3.39 -14.19 -13.35
C GLU A 234 -4.68 -13.78 -12.61
N LEU A 235 -4.55 -12.96 -11.58
CA LEU A 235 -5.68 -12.41 -10.84
C LEU A 235 -6.46 -11.36 -11.65
N ALA A 236 -7.79 -11.50 -11.62
CA ALA A 236 -8.69 -10.49 -12.16
C ALA A 236 -8.51 -9.14 -11.43
N PRO A 237 -8.55 -7.99 -12.14
CA PRO A 237 -8.45 -6.66 -11.52
C PRO A 237 -9.48 -6.43 -10.41
N GLU A 238 -10.68 -6.98 -10.57
CA GLU A 238 -11.75 -6.93 -9.58
C GLU A 238 -11.38 -7.67 -8.29
N ALA A 239 -10.71 -8.82 -8.39
CA ALA A 239 -10.27 -9.60 -7.23
C ALA A 239 -9.18 -8.84 -6.43
N HIS A 240 -8.25 -8.17 -7.12
CA HIS A 240 -7.29 -7.27 -6.46
C HIS A 240 -7.99 -6.15 -5.69
N ALA A 241 -9.00 -5.52 -6.32
CA ALA A 241 -9.76 -4.44 -5.72
C ALA A 241 -10.58 -4.92 -4.52
N ASP A 242 -11.18 -6.11 -4.60
CA ASP A 242 -11.99 -6.69 -3.53
C ASP A 242 -11.17 -6.97 -2.27
N VAL A 243 -10.00 -7.59 -2.41
CA VAL A 243 -9.07 -7.81 -1.29
C VAL A 243 -8.68 -6.48 -0.65
N GLN A 244 -8.41 -5.44 -1.46
CA GLN A 244 -8.10 -4.12 -0.94
C GLN A 244 -9.27 -3.54 -0.13
N CYS A 245 -10.52 -3.69 -0.60
CA CYS A 245 -11.70 -3.20 0.09
C CYS A 245 -11.94 -3.96 1.41
N VAL A 246 -11.72 -5.28 1.41
CA VAL A 246 -11.78 -6.11 2.62
C VAL A 246 -10.82 -5.59 3.68
N ILE A 247 -9.56 -5.39 3.30
CA ILE A 247 -8.52 -4.94 4.21
C ILE A 247 -8.78 -3.49 4.68
N GLN A 248 -9.27 -2.61 3.80
CA GLN A 248 -9.50 -1.21 4.14
C GLN A 248 -10.50 -1.03 5.29
N ARG A 249 -11.43 -1.97 5.50
CA ARG A 249 -12.37 -1.94 6.63
C ARG A 249 -11.67 -1.88 7.98
N TRP A 250 -10.48 -2.47 8.08
CA TRP A 250 -9.71 -2.64 9.30
C TRP A 250 -8.48 -1.74 9.38
N ILE A 251 -8.25 -0.88 8.38
CA ILE A 251 -7.13 0.06 8.34
C ILE A 251 -7.64 1.49 8.56
N ASP A 252 -7.16 2.15 9.63
CA ASP A 252 -7.57 3.51 9.99
C ASP A 252 -6.97 4.60 9.09
N SER A 253 -5.76 4.36 8.57
CA SER A 253 -5.09 5.21 7.59
C SER A 253 -5.42 4.71 6.18
N SER A 254 -4.46 4.48 5.29
CA SER A 254 -4.71 3.97 3.94
C SER A 254 -3.76 2.81 3.61
N ILE A 255 -3.92 2.27 2.41
CA ILE A 255 -3.24 1.09 1.89
C ILE A 255 -2.48 1.49 0.62
N SER A 256 -1.26 0.99 0.50
CA SER A 256 -0.54 0.95 -0.77
C SER A 256 -0.69 -0.46 -1.37
N LYS A 257 -1.64 -0.59 -2.29
CA LYS A 257 -1.88 -1.82 -3.05
C LYS A 257 -2.14 -1.45 -4.52
N THR A 258 -1.61 -2.28 -5.41
CA THR A 258 -1.73 -2.16 -6.85
C THR A 258 -2.77 -3.15 -7.36
N VAL A 259 -3.74 -2.66 -8.12
CA VAL A 259 -4.62 -3.46 -8.95
C VAL A 259 -3.94 -3.61 -10.31
N ASN A 260 -3.40 -4.80 -10.58
CA ASN A 260 -2.78 -5.11 -11.87
C ASN A 260 -3.88 -5.44 -12.89
N ALA A 261 -3.77 -4.86 -14.07
CA ALA A 261 -4.67 -5.07 -15.19
C ALA A 261 -3.89 -5.48 -16.45
N PRO A 262 -4.43 -6.39 -17.27
CA PRO A 262 -3.72 -6.90 -18.43
C PRO A 262 -3.52 -5.85 -19.52
N LYS A 263 -2.54 -6.08 -20.40
CA LYS A 263 -2.28 -5.20 -21.54
C LYS A 263 -3.54 -5.03 -22.40
N GLY A 264 -3.85 -3.78 -22.76
CA GLY A 264 -5.03 -3.45 -23.56
C GLY A 264 -6.30 -3.20 -22.75
N TYR A 265 -6.24 -3.17 -21.41
CA TYR A 265 -7.34 -2.73 -20.55
C TYR A 265 -7.79 -1.30 -20.92
N SER A 266 -9.07 -1.12 -21.25
CA SER A 266 -9.60 0.16 -21.72
C SER A 266 -9.77 1.17 -20.58
N VAL A 267 -9.93 2.45 -20.94
CA VAL A 267 -10.19 3.52 -19.96
C VAL A 267 -11.48 3.25 -19.19
N GLU A 268 -12.54 2.78 -19.86
CA GLU A 268 -13.83 2.45 -19.23
C GLU A 268 -13.71 1.25 -18.29
N GLN A 269 -12.83 0.29 -18.57
CA GLN A 269 -12.57 -0.83 -17.66
C GLN A 269 -11.80 -0.35 -16.42
N VAL A 270 -10.80 0.52 -16.59
CA VAL A 270 -10.09 1.16 -15.47
C VAL A 270 -11.05 1.99 -14.61
N GLU A 271 -11.96 2.73 -15.24
CA GLU A 271 -13.00 3.49 -14.54
C GLU A 271 -13.85 2.58 -13.64
N LYS A 272 -14.30 1.44 -14.16
CA LYS A 272 -15.07 0.46 -13.37
C LYS A 272 -14.30 -0.07 -12.16
N VAL A 273 -12.98 -0.26 -12.27
CA VAL A 273 -12.14 -0.65 -11.13
C VAL A 273 -12.12 0.45 -10.06
N TYR A 274 -11.97 1.71 -10.45
CA TYR A 274 -12.04 2.83 -9.51
C TYR A 274 -13.44 2.99 -8.88
N GLU A 275 -14.51 2.81 -9.65
CA GLU A 275 -15.88 2.80 -9.11
C GLU A 275 -16.06 1.66 -8.09
N ARG A 276 -15.51 0.48 -8.38
CA ARG A 276 -15.55 -0.68 -7.48
C ARG A 276 -14.83 -0.38 -6.17
N LEU A 277 -13.61 0.16 -6.24
CA LEU A 277 -12.84 0.60 -5.07
C LEU A 277 -13.61 1.64 -4.24
N TYR A 278 -14.17 2.66 -4.90
CA TYR A 278 -14.94 3.71 -4.24
C TYR A 278 -16.19 3.14 -3.53
N ARG A 279 -16.99 2.34 -4.24
CA ARG A 279 -18.20 1.70 -3.66
C ARG A 279 -17.86 0.70 -2.55
N GLY A 280 -16.72 0.02 -2.66
CA GLY A 280 -16.19 -0.89 -1.63
C GLY A 280 -15.62 -0.19 -0.40
N GLY A 281 -15.54 1.15 -0.41
CA GLY A 281 -15.04 1.94 0.72
C GLY A 281 -13.52 2.03 0.81
N ALA A 282 -12.80 1.73 -0.28
CA ALA A 282 -11.37 1.98 -0.38
C ALA A 282 -11.10 3.50 -0.24
N LYS A 283 -10.06 3.88 0.52
CA LYS A 283 -9.71 5.31 0.69
C LYS A 283 -8.85 5.85 -0.46
N GLY A 284 -8.36 4.94 -1.30
CA GLY A 284 -7.62 5.21 -2.52
C GLY A 284 -7.34 3.88 -3.22
N GLY A 285 -6.66 3.91 -4.35
CA GLY A 285 -6.20 2.72 -5.06
C GLY A 285 -5.29 3.11 -6.20
N THR A 286 -4.51 2.16 -6.69
CA THR A 286 -3.63 2.36 -7.85
C THR A 286 -3.92 1.27 -8.84
N VAL A 287 -4.31 1.63 -10.06
CA VAL A 287 -4.46 0.70 -11.16
C VAL A 287 -3.22 0.77 -12.03
N TYR A 288 -2.57 -0.36 -12.26
CA TYR A 288 -1.47 -0.49 -13.20
C TYR A 288 -1.90 -1.38 -14.37
N VAL A 289 -1.95 -0.79 -15.56
CA VAL A 289 -2.21 -1.53 -16.80
C VAL A 289 -0.87 -1.98 -17.37
N ASP A 290 -0.72 -3.26 -17.64
CA ASP A 290 0.50 -3.81 -18.21
C ASP A 290 0.83 -3.18 -19.58
N GLY A 291 2.11 -2.89 -19.81
CA GLY A 291 2.60 -2.15 -20.97
C GLY A 291 2.30 -0.65 -20.98
N SER A 292 1.76 -0.07 -19.91
CA SER A 292 1.49 1.40 -19.82
C SER A 292 2.71 2.26 -19.51
N ARG A 293 3.88 1.66 -19.25
CA ARG A 293 5.15 2.36 -18.97
C ARG A 293 6.26 1.84 -19.87
N ASP A 294 7.12 2.76 -20.32
CA ASP A 294 8.24 2.48 -21.24
C ASP A 294 9.35 1.59 -20.62
N SER A 295 9.41 1.47 -19.30
CA SER A 295 10.37 0.61 -18.60
C SER A 295 9.72 -0.12 -17.43
N GLN A 296 9.99 -1.41 -17.33
CA GLN A 296 9.57 -2.27 -16.21
C GLN A 296 10.80 -2.69 -15.40
N VAL A 297 10.68 -2.64 -14.08
CA VAL A 297 11.78 -3.01 -13.15
C VAL A 297 11.90 -4.54 -13.01
N LEU A 298 10.80 -5.26 -13.23
CA LEU A 298 10.73 -6.71 -13.18
C LEU A 298 10.36 -7.23 -14.58
N THR A 299 11.13 -8.18 -15.11
CA THR A 299 10.85 -8.80 -16.40
C THR A 299 10.75 -10.33 -16.25
N LEU A 300 9.78 -10.91 -16.95
CA LEU A 300 9.57 -12.36 -17.02
C LEU A 300 10.55 -13.05 -17.98
N LYS A 301 11.25 -12.26 -18.80
CA LYS A 301 12.28 -12.74 -19.74
C LYS A 301 13.59 -11.99 -19.48
N ALA A 302 14.70 -12.66 -19.75
CA ALA A 302 16.02 -12.06 -19.85
C ALA A 302 16.12 -11.27 -21.17
N GLU A 303 15.35 -10.19 -21.29
CA GLU A 303 15.44 -9.27 -22.42
C GLU A 303 16.13 -7.98 -21.94
N GLU A 304 17.14 -7.54 -22.68
CA GLU A 304 17.72 -6.21 -22.51
C GLU A 304 16.64 -5.16 -22.81
N ASN A 305 16.55 -4.09 -22.01
CA ASN A 305 15.77 -2.91 -22.41
C ASN A 305 16.48 -2.26 -23.61
N THR A 306 16.29 -2.80 -24.81
CA THR A 306 16.66 -2.12 -26.04
C THR A 306 15.62 -1.05 -26.33
N ASN A 307 16.08 0.19 -26.42
CA ASN A 307 15.32 1.37 -26.85
C ASN A 307 14.77 1.28 -28.29
N GLU A 308 14.58 0.09 -28.87
CA GLU A 308 14.34 -0.10 -30.30
C GLU A 308 12.87 -0.36 -30.69
N GLN A 309 11.92 -0.42 -29.75
CA GLN A 309 10.49 -0.61 -30.11
C GLN A 309 9.75 0.69 -30.50
N LEU A 310 10.46 1.78 -30.81
CA LEU A 310 9.86 3.06 -31.23
C LEU A 310 9.56 3.18 -32.73
N SER A 311 9.76 2.13 -33.56
CA SER A 311 9.76 2.28 -35.02
C SER A 311 8.73 1.43 -35.79
N MET A 312 7.57 1.11 -35.23
CA MET A 312 6.48 0.51 -36.03
C MET A 312 5.07 0.95 -35.59
N PHE A 313 4.66 2.17 -35.96
CA PHE A 313 3.25 2.48 -36.16
C PHE A 313 3.08 3.33 -37.42
N ASP A 314 2.52 2.71 -38.47
CA ASP A 314 2.00 3.40 -39.65
C ASP A 314 0.87 4.36 -39.25
N GLU A 315 0.95 5.61 -39.70
CA GLU A 315 -0.07 6.63 -39.53
C GLU A 315 -1.38 6.20 -40.20
N LYS A 316 -2.47 6.09 -39.43
CA LYS A 316 -3.84 6.15 -39.98
C LYS A 316 -4.47 7.49 -39.63
N PRO A 317 -5.18 8.14 -40.58
CA PRO A 317 -5.72 9.48 -40.40
C PRO A 317 -6.86 9.49 -39.39
N HIS A 318 -6.80 10.45 -38.45
CA HIS A 318 -7.78 10.69 -37.41
C HIS A 318 -9.19 10.93 -37.99
N GLN A 319 -10.17 10.15 -37.55
CA GLN A 319 -11.58 10.53 -37.65
C GLN A 319 -12.02 11.23 -36.36
N HIS A 320 -12.59 12.42 -36.54
CA HIS A 320 -13.14 13.30 -35.51
C HIS A 320 -14.13 12.58 -34.60
N VAL A 321 -13.87 12.58 -33.29
CA VAL A 321 -14.89 12.35 -32.26
C VAL A 321 -15.37 13.71 -31.77
N VAL A 322 -16.67 13.94 -31.90
CA VAL A 322 -17.36 15.13 -31.40
C VAL A 322 -17.61 14.93 -29.90
N LEU A 323 -16.99 15.76 -29.06
CA LEU A 323 -17.32 15.84 -27.64
C LEU A 323 -18.30 16.99 -27.42
N VAL A 324 -19.45 16.65 -26.84
CA VAL A 324 -20.54 17.55 -26.48
C VAL A 324 -20.17 18.34 -25.22
N ASP A 325 -20.53 19.62 -25.28
CA ASP A 325 -20.30 20.72 -24.37
C ASP A 325 -20.41 20.40 -22.87
N THR A 326 -19.27 20.43 -22.17
CA THR A 326 -19.16 21.09 -20.86
C THR A 326 -17.69 21.18 -20.48
N ILE A 327 -17.04 22.31 -20.78
CA ILE A 327 -15.96 22.94 -19.99
C ILE A 327 -15.63 24.27 -20.67
N SER A 328 -15.68 25.33 -19.88
CA SER A 328 -15.50 26.74 -20.24
C SER A 328 -14.17 27.03 -20.95
N ASP A 329 -14.22 27.94 -21.92
CA ASP A 329 -13.11 28.47 -22.73
C ASP A 329 -11.81 28.72 -21.94
N LEU A 330 -10.82 27.87 -22.15
CA LEU A 330 -9.42 28.16 -21.88
C LEU A 330 -8.71 28.36 -23.21
N ARG A 331 -8.43 29.63 -23.49
CA ARG A 331 -7.66 30.16 -24.63
C ARG A 331 -6.56 29.19 -25.08
N SER A 332 -6.58 28.90 -26.38
CA SER A 332 -5.48 28.25 -27.11
C SER A 332 -4.14 28.89 -26.71
N THR A 333 -3.33 28.13 -26.00
CA THR A 333 -1.92 28.44 -25.84
C THR A 333 -1.18 27.18 -26.27
N ASP A 334 -0.28 27.33 -27.24
CA ASP A 334 0.56 26.27 -27.82
C ASP A 334 1.59 25.76 -26.80
N VAL A 335 1.12 25.28 -25.66
CA VAL A 335 1.94 24.95 -24.50
C VAL A 335 1.89 23.45 -24.32
N THR A 336 2.86 22.76 -24.90
CA THR A 336 3.11 21.34 -24.66
C THR A 336 3.56 21.16 -23.20
N ILE A 337 2.75 20.46 -22.41
CA ILE A 337 3.04 20.14 -21.00
C ILE A 337 3.63 18.72 -20.94
N GLY A 338 4.74 18.54 -20.21
CA GLY A 338 5.37 17.22 -20.06
C GLY A 338 6.78 17.27 -19.50
N SER A 339 7.43 16.11 -19.43
CA SER A 339 8.73 15.91 -18.77
C SER A 339 9.95 16.01 -19.70
N GLU A 340 9.73 16.26 -20.98
CA GLU A 340 10.80 16.45 -21.98
C GLU A 340 11.31 17.89 -22.01
N VAL A 341 12.57 18.07 -22.41
CA VAL A 341 13.19 19.40 -22.54
C VAL A 341 12.38 20.26 -23.49
N GLY A 342 12.08 21.50 -23.06
CA GLY A 342 11.26 22.46 -23.82
C GLY A 342 9.78 22.46 -23.44
N ASN A 343 9.28 21.38 -22.83
CA ASN A 343 7.90 21.34 -22.33
C ASN A 343 7.70 22.28 -21.14
N THR A 344 6.46 22.65 -20.91
CA THR A 344 6.05 23.29 -19.66
C THR A 344 5.91 22.24 -18.57
N CYS A 345 6.46 22.53 -17.40
CA CYS A 345 6.53 21.60 -16.29
C CYS A 345 5.12 21.10 -15.89
N PRO A 346 4.90 19.78 -15.81
CA PRO A 346 3.59 19.23 -15.46
C PRO A 346 3.22 19.47 -14.00
N VAL A 347 4.21 19.72 -13.13
CA VAL A 347 4.01 19.93 -11.69
C VAL A 347 3.54 21.35 -11.40
N CYS A 348 4.27 22.37 -11.85
CA CYS A 348 3.95 23.77 -11.52
C CYS A 348 3.24 24.55 -12.63
N ARG A 349 3.16 24.00 -13.86
CA ARG A 349 2.59 24.63 -15.06
C ARG A 349 3.14 26.01 -15.42
N LYS A 350 4.26 26.42 -14.82
CA LYS A 350 4.88 27.74 -14.97
C LYS A 350 6.29 27.67 -15.54
N GLY A 351 7.13 26.79 -14.99
CA GLY A 351 8.52 26.65 -15.45
C GLY A 351 8.66 25.81 -16.70
N LYS A 352 9.76 26.00 -17.42
CA LYS A 352 10.16 25.14 -18.55
C LYS A 352 11.04 24.01 -18.06
N VAL A 353 10.97 22.87 -18.73
CA VAL A 353 11.84 21.73 -18.47
C VAL A 353 13.16 21.95 -19.21
N LYS A 354 14.28 21.88 -18.49
CA LYS A 354 15.63 21.98 -19.05
C LYS A 354 16.50 20.87 -18.49
N GLU A 355 17.47 20.43 -19.28
CA GLU A 355 18.49 19.52 -18.78
C GLU A 355 19.47 20.29 -17.89
N ILE A 356 19.55 19.88 -16.62
CA ILE A 356 20.46 20.43 -15.61
C ILE A 356 21.11 19.24 -14.90
N GLY A 357 22.42 19.08 -15.08
CA GLY A 357 23.19 18.02 -14.41
C GLY A 357 22.75 16.60 -14.75
N GLY A 358 22.39 16.34 -16.02
CA GLY A 358 21.91 15.03 -16.48
C GLY A 358 20.43 14.74 -16.17
N CYS A 359 19.70 15.70 -15.59
CA CYS A 359 18.28 15.58 -15.32
C CYS A 359 17.45 16.71 -15.94
N ASN A 360 16.36 16.33 -16.61
CA ASN A 360 15.27 17.23 -16.98
C ASN A 360 14.64 17.82 -15.72
N THR A 361 14.97 19.06 -15.44
CA THR A 361 14.62 19.79 -14.23
C THR A 361 13.79 21.03 -14.60
N CYS A 362 12.75 21.29 -13.82
CA CYS A 362 11.94 22.50 -14.00
C CYS A 362 12.70 23.75 -13.56
N THR A 363 12.73 24.78 -14.40
CA THR A 363 13.38 26.07 -14.10
C THR A 363 12.65 26.93 -13.05
N ASN A 364 11.47 26.52 -12.58
CA ASN A 364 10.66 27.30 -11.63
C ASN A 364 10.52 26.61 -10.27
N CYS A 365 10.11 25.34 -10.25
CA CYS A 365 9.94 24.60 -8.99
C CYS A 365 11.08 23.63 -8.67
N ASN A 366 12.13 23.58 -9.50
CA ASN A 366 13.26 22.65 -9.38
C ASN A 366 12.88 21.16 -9.29
N ALA A 367 11.66 20.80 -9.70
CA ALA A 367 11.26 19.40 -9.80
C ALA A 367 12.12 18.70 -10.85
N GLN A 368 12.78 17.61 -10.45
CA GLN A 368 13.43 16.67 -11.36
C GLN A 368 12.36 15.76 -11.94
N LEU A 369 12.19 15.79 -13.26
CA LEU A 369 11.07 15.16 -13.97
C LEU A 369 11.51 13.89 -14.70
N LYS A 370 12.74 13.86 -15.20
CA LYS A 370 13.34 12.72 -15.91
C LYS A 370 14.85 12.85 -15.83
N CYS A 371 15.55 11.88 -15.24
CA CYS A 371 17.01 11.85 -15.27
C CYS A 371 17.48 10.91 -16.38
N GLY A 372 18.47 11.33 -17.15
CA GLY A 372 19.28 10.39 -17.93
C GLY A 372 19.98 9.42 -16.98
N LEU A 373 20.14 8.18 -17.43
CA LEU A 373 20.80 7.10 -16.68
C LEU A 373 22.17 7.51 -16.14
#